data_AF-A0A090WDJ7-F1
#
_entry.id   AF-A0A090WDJ7-F1
#
_cell.length_a   1.000
_cell.length_b   1.000
_cell.length_c   1.000
_cell.angle_alpha   90.00
_cell.angle_beta   90.00
_cell.angle_gamma   90.00
#
_symmetry.space_group_name_H-M   'P 1'
#
loop_
_entity.id
_entity.type
_entity.pdbx_description
1 polymer ?
#
loop_
_entity_poly.entity_id
_entity_poly.type
_entity_poly.pdbx_seq_one_letter_code
_entity_poly.pdbx_strand_id
1 'polypeptide(L)'
;MASAQDINGVNFIATQTDLDAKSVKELAFEIEREMENLFLIIGASDGEKATLTVMISKNLVEEKDLNAGTMVRELGKHIQGGGGGQAHFATAGGKNPAGISAALDAAKKMV
;
A
#
# COMPACT_ATOMS: atom_id res chain seq x y z
N MET A 1 15.86 2.19 6.66
CA MET A 1 14.62 1.59 7.19
C MET A 1 13.55 2.67 7.13
N ALA A 2 12.42 2.45 6.47
CA ALA A 2 11.32 3.41 6.50
C ALA A 2 10.70 3.38 7.90
N SER A 3 10.70 4.51 8.60
CA SER A 3 10.01 4.65 9.90
C SER A 3 8.56 5.02 9.67
N ALA A 4 7.68 4.51 10.54
CA ALA A 4 6.28 4.91 10.54
C ALA A 4 6.15 6.41 10.87
N GLN A 5 5.25 7.08 10.17
CA GLN A 5 4.87 8.47 10.41
C GLN A 5 3.46 8.48 10.98
N ASP A 6 3.25 9.16 12.11
CA ASP A 6 1.89 9.42 12.60
C ASP A 6 1.22 10.48 11.73
N ILE A 7 0.08 10.13 11.14
CA ILE A 7 -0.77 11.02 10.37
C ILE A 7 -2.18 10.88 10.93
N ASN A 8 -2.65 11.87 11.70
CA ASN A 8 -4.00 11.88 12.28
C ASN A 8 -4.32 10.62 13.11
N GLY A 9 -3.34 10.08 13.86
CA GLY A 9 -3.50 8.83 14.62
C GLY A 9 -3.42 7.55 13.78
N VAL A 10 -2.91 7.64 12.56
CA VAL A 10 -2.59 6.50 11.69
C VAL A 10 -1.08 6.35 11.61
N ASN A 11 -0.58 5.16 11.90
CA ASN A 11 0.82 4.79 11.65
C ASN A 11 0.99 4.52 10.15
N PHE A 12 1.45 5.53 9.42
CA PHE A 12 1.63 5.48 7.98
C PHE A 12 3.04 5.01 7.59
N ILE A 13 3.13 4.00 6.74
CA ILE A 13 4.37 3.51 6.15
C ILE A 13 4.21 3.47 4.62
N ALA A 14 5.13 4.14 3.93
CA ALA A 14 5.26 4.04 2.48
C ALA A 14 6.69 3.63 2.15
N THR A 15 6.86 2.55 1.38
CA THR A 15 8.18 2.07 1.00
C THR A 15 8.18 1.38 -0.36
N GLN A 16 9.35 1.28 -0.97
CA GLN A 16 9.59 0.46 -2.16
C GLN A 16 10.52 -0.71 -1.80
N THR A 17 10.34 -1.84 -2.47
CA THR A 17 11.15 -3.06 -2.31
C THR A 17 11.33 -3.78 -3.65
N ASP A 18 12.30 -4.67 -3.71
CA ASP A 18 12.59 -5.61 -4.79
C ASP A 18 12.04 -7.03 -4.53
N LEU A 19 11.31 -7.23 -3.42
CA LEU A 19 10.66 -8.49 -3.08
C LEU A 19 9.55 -8.86 -4.06
N ASP A 20 9.32 -10.17 -4.22
CA ASP A 20 8.19 -10.68 -4.99
C ASP A 20 6.84 -10.45 -4.27
N ALA A 21 5.73 -10.59 -5.01
CA ALA A 21 4.40 -10.33 -4.49
C ALA A 21 4.01 -11.20 -3.28
N LYS A 22 4.55 -12.42 -3.18
CA LYS A 22 4.28 -13.32 -2.05
C LYS A 22 5.02 -12.82 -0.81
N SER A 23 6.30 -12.51 -0.92
CA SER A 23 7.09 -11.96 0.18
C SER A 23 6.57 -10.60 0.65
N VAL A 24 6.14 -9.73 -0.27
CA VAL A 24 5.50 -8.44 0.08
C VAL A 24 4.21 -8.67 0.88
N LYS A 25 3.40 -9.65 0.48
CA LYS A 25 2.17 -9.99 1.21
C LYS A 25 2.49 -10.48 2.62
N GLU A 26 3.40 -11.42 2.76
CA GLU A 26 3.82 -11.97 4.06
C GLU A 26 4.33 -10.86 4.98
N LEU A 27 5.22 -9.99 4.48
CA LEU A 27 5.73 -8.83 5.21
C LEU A 27 4.62 -7.86 5.64
N ALA A 28 3.67 -7.57 4.76
CA ALA A 28 2.58 -6.65 5.08
C ALA A 28 1.70 -7.17 6.23
N PHE A 29 1.43 -8.48 6.27
CA PHE A 29 0.68 -9.10 7.37
C PHE A 29 1.51 -9.22 8.66
N GLU A 30 2.82 -9.38 8.57
CA GLU A 30 3.70 -9.37 9.74
C GLU A 30 3.70 -7.99 10.40
N ILE A 31 3.88 -6.92 9.63
CA ILE A 31 3.86 -5.54 10.14
C ILE A 31 2.48 -5.20 10.74
N GLU A 32 1.38 -5.61 10.11
CA GLU A 32 0.02 -5.36 10.63
C GLU A 32 -0.25 -6.03 11.98
N ARG A 33 0.41 -7.16 12.27
CA ARG A 33 0.29 -7.83 13.57
C ARG A 33 1.06 -7.14 14.69
N GLU A 34 2.14 -6.45 14.34
CA GLU A 34 3.01 -5.77 15.30
C GLU A 34 2.67 -4.29 15.49
N MET A 35 1.89 -3.70 14.58
CA MET A 35 1.59 -2.28 14.56
C MET A 35 0.07 -2.02 14.46
N GLU A 36 -0.49 -1.46 15.52
CA GLU A 36 -1.86 -0.98 15.54
C GLU A 36 -2.02 0.29 14.66
N ASN A 37 -3.24 0.57 14.22
CA ASN A 37 -3.56 1.74 13.39
C ASN A 37 -2.65 1.86 12.16
N LEU A 38 -2.28 0.74 11.55
CA LEU A 38 -1.37 0.72 10.41
C LEU A 38 -2.09 1.10 9.11
N PHE A 39 -1.46 2.01 8.38
CA PHE A 39 -1.64 2.15 6.94
C PHE A 39 -0.30 1.91 6.26
N LEU A 40 -0.19 0.83 5.50
CA LEU A 40 1.02 0.44 4.80
C LEU A 40 0.78 0.40 3.30
N ILE A 41 1.67 1.06 2.56
CA ILE A 41 1.79 0.90 1.11
C ILE A 41 3.22 0.47 0.74
N ILE A 42 3.29 -0.61 -0.04
CA ILE A 42 4.53 -1.15 -0.57
C ILE A 42 4.45 -1.14 -2.10
N GLY A 43 5.41 -0.47 -2.74
CA GLY A 43 5.66 -0.61 -4.17
C GLY A 43 6.75 -1.65 -4.43
N ALA A 44 6.55 -2.49 -5.43
CA ALA A 44 7.57 -3.45 -5.89
C ALA A 44 7.69 -3.44 -7.41
N SER A 45 8.87 -3.78 -7.92
CA SER A 45 9.09 -3.93 -9.36
C SER A 45 10.10 -5.03 -9.67
N ASP A 46 9.83 -5.78 -10.74
CA ASP A 46 10.75 -6.74 -11.35
C ASP A 46 11.56 -6.13 -12.53
N GLY A 47 11.47 -4.80 -12.71
CA GLY A 47 12.09 -4.05 -13.81
C GLY A 47 11.17 -3.81 -15.01
N GLU A 48 10.15 -4.64 -15.23
CA GLU A 48 9.19 -4.46 -16.33
C GLU A 48 7.81 -4.04 -15.81
N LYS A 49 7.41 -4.59 -14.67
CA LYS A 49 6.10 -4.40 -14.06
C LYS A 49 6.25 -3.78 -12.69
N ALA A 50 5.20 -3.08 -12.32
CA ALA A 50 5.02 -2.51 -11.00
C ALA A 50 3.90 -3.27 -10.28
N THR A 51 4.09 -3.47 -8.98
CA THR A 51 3.05 -3.95 -8.07
C THR A 51 2.90 -2.95 -6.93
N LEU A 52 1.68 -2.68 -6.51
CA LEU A 52 1.36 -1.95 -5.29
C LEU A 52 0.60 -2.88 -4.37
N THR A 53 0.94 -2.85 -3.09
CA THR A 53 0.22 -3.54 -2.02
C THR A 53 -0.19 -2.50 -0.98
N VAL A 54 -1.46 -2.48 -0.62
CA VAL A 54 -2.01 -1.63 0.43
C VAL A 54 -2.58 -2.53 1.53
N MET A 55 -2.15 -2.28 2.77
CA MET A 55 -2.63 -2.93 3.98
C MET A 55 -3.13 -1.85 4.94
N ILE A 56 -4.32 -2.05 5.48
CA ILE A 56 -4.97 -1.13 6.42
C ILE A 56 -5.48 -1.95 7.58
N SER A 57 -5.10 -1.59 8.82
CA SER A 57 -5.65 -2.24 10.01
C SER A 57 -7.17 -2.20 9.99
N LYS A 58 -7.82 -3.30 10.38
CA LYS A 58 -9.28 -3.45 10.27
C LYS A 58 -10.06 -2.38 11.03
N ASN A 59 -9.56 -1.93 12.18
CA ASN A 59 -10.20 -0.86 12.94
C ASN A 59 -10.23 0.47 12.14
N LEU A 60 -9.16 0.79 11.39
CA LEU A 60 -9.14 2.00 10.56
C LEU A 60 -10.10 1.91 9.37
N VAL A 61 -10.36 0.71 8.85
CA VAL A 61 -11.40 0.48 7.84
C VAL A 61 -12.78 0.89 8.38
N GLU A 62 -13.07 0.53 9.64
CA GLU A 62 -14.36 0.81 10.28
C GLU A 62 -14.46 2.25 10.80
N GLU A 63 -13.42 2.75 11.47
CA GLU A 63 -13.43 4.02 12.19
C GLU A 63 -13.18 5.24 11.29
N LYS A 64 -12.39 5.06 10.21
CA LYS A 64 -11.99 6.14 9.30
C LYS A 64 -12.50 5.96 7.87
N ASP A 65 -13.38 4.96 7.65
CA ASP A 65 -13.95 4.61 6.33
C ASP A 65 -12.86 4.41 5.25
N LEU A 66 -11.68 3.95 5.66
CA LEU A 66 -10.58 3.68 4.74
C LEU A 66 -10.82 2.36 4.00
N ASN A 67 -10.43 2.30 2.72
CA ASN A 67 -10.62 1.10 1.92
C ASN A 67 -9.44 0.86 0.98
N ALA A 68 -8.66 -0.18 1.28
CA ALA A 68 -7.48 -0.58 0.51
C ALA A 68 -7.85 -0.89 -0.96
N GLY A 69 -8.99 -1.53 -1.21
CA GLY A 69 -9.46 -1.86 -2.56
C GLY A 69 -9.73 -0.62 -3.41
N THR A 70 -10.42 0.38 -2.84
CA THR A 70 -10.67 1.65 -3.52
C THR A 70 -9.38 2.44 -3.74
N MET A 71 -8.54 2.54 -2.70
CA MET A 71 -7.30 3.29 -2.76
C MET A 71 -6.32 2.68 -3.77
N VAL A 72 -6.10 1.37 -3.76
CA VAL A 72 -5.15 0.74 -4.68
C VAL A 72 -5.59 0.88 -6.15
N ARG A 73 -6.91 0.99 -6.40
CA ARG A 73 -7.44 1.25 -7.74
C ARG A 73 -7.09 2.66 -8.23
N GLU A 74 -7.17 3.66 -7.36
CA GLU A 74 -6.75 5.03 -7.67
C GLU A 74 -5.23 5.13 -7.80
N LEU A 75 -4.49 4.56 -6.85
CA LEU A 75 -3.03 4.57 -6.82
C LEU A 75 -2.43 3.79 -8.00
N GLY A 76 -3.08 2.71 -8.42
CA GLY A 76 -2.70 1.90 -9.57
C GLY A 76 -2.63 2.69 -10.89
N LYS A 77 -3.35 3.81 -11.01
CA LYS A 77 -3.30 4.67 -12.21
C LYS A 77 -1.91 5.26 -12.44
N HIS A 78 -1.16 5.56 -11.37
CA HIS A 78 0.20 6.09 -11.47
C HIS A 78 1.16 5.10 -12.14
N ILE A 79 0.96 3.80 -11.90
CA ILE A 79 1.75 2.72 -12.50
C ILE A 79 1.14 2.19 -13.80
N GLN A 80 0.21 2.92 -14.42
CA GLN A 80 -0.54 2.50 -15.62
C GLN A 80 -1.19 1.12 -15.44
N GLY A 81 -1.81 0.94 -14.28
CA GLY A 81 -2.32 -0.33 -13.80
C GLY A 81 -3.72 -0.23 -13.23
N GLY A 82 -4.15 -1.35 -12.67
CA GLY A 82 -5.42 -1.49 -11.97
C GLY A 82 -5.29 -2.54 -10.88
N GLY A 83 -6.25 -2.55 -9.97
CA GLY A 83 -6.20 -3.42 -8.80
C GLY A 83 -7.53 -3.54 -8.09
N GLY A 84 -7.48 -4.30 -7.01
CA GLY A 84 -8.62 -4.57 -6.14
C GLY A 84 -8.24 -5.52 -5.01
N GLY A 85 -9.21 -5.81 -4.15
CA GLY A 85 -9.01 -6.64 -2.98
C GLY A 85 -10.09 -6.40 -1.95
N GLN A 86 -9.77 -6.74 -0.71
CA GLN A 86 -10.62 -6.50 0.45
C GLN A 86 -10.36 -5.10 1.02
N ALA A 87 -11.26 -4.62 1.87
CA ALA A 87 -11.14 -3.28 2.46
C ALA A 87 -9.87 -3.09 3.30
N HIS A 88 -9.36 -4.15 3.92
CA HIS A 88 -8.15 -4.13 4.74
C HIS A 88 -6.87 -4.52 3.96
N PHE A 89 -7.00 -5.12 2.78
CA PHE A 89 -5.86 -5.58 1.99
C PHE A 89 -6.19 -5.64 0.50
N ALA A 90 -5.39 -4.95 -0.31
CA ALA A 90 -5.58 -4.94 -1.75
C ALA A 90 -4.26 -4.77 -2.51
N THR A 91 -4.26 -5.18 -3.78
CA THR A 91 -3.10 -5.05 -4.65
C THR A 91 -3.47 -4.49 -6.00
N ALA A 92 -2.51 -3.84 -6.66
CA ALA A 92 -2.59 -3.43 -8.05
C ALA A 92 -1.32 -3.83 -8.81
N GLY A 93 -1.49 -4.13 -10.10
CA GLY A 93 -0.39 -4.38 -11.02
C GLY A 93 -0.42 -3.41 -12.19
N GLY A 94 0.74 -3.03 -12.71
CA GLY A 94 0.88 -2.04 -13.77
C GLY A 94 2.15 -2.18 -14.59
N LYS A 95 2.20 -1.50 -15.73
CA LYS A 95 3.30 -1.58 -16.71
C LYS A 95 4.33 -0.46 -16.55
N ASN A 96 4.15 0.43 -15.59
CA ASN A 96 5.03 1.59 -15.38
C ASN A 96 5.67 1.59 -13.98
N PRO A 97 6.81 0.91 -13.80
CA PRO A 97 7.61 0.95 -12.56
C PRO A 97 7.98 2.36 -12.08
N ALA A 98 8.24 3.29 -13.02
CA ALA A 98 8.59 4.66 -12.67
C ALA A 98 7.44 5.41 -11.94
N GLY A 99 6.21 4.90 -12.04
CA GLY A 99 5.05 5.45 -11.34
C GLY A 99 4.98 5.13 -9.85
N ILE A 100 5.82 4.23 -9.33
CA ILE A 100 5.76 3.78 -7.93
C ILE A 100 5.97 4.94 -6.97
N SER A 101 6.98 5.79 -7.18
CA SER A 101 7.25 6.94 -6.30
C SER A 101 6.03 7.86 -6.21
N ALA A 102 5.38 8.16 -7.35
CA ALA A 102 4.20 9.00 -7.38
C ALA A 102 3.00 8.36 -6.65
N ALA A 103 2.85 7.03 -6.73
CA ALA A 103 1.82 6.31 -5.97
C ALA A 103 2.06 6.39 -4.46
N LEU A 104 3.30 6.22 -3.99
CA LEU A 104 3.65 6.32 -2.57
C LEU A 104 3.34 7.73 -2.02
N ASP A 105 3.69 8.77 -2.77
CA ASP A 105 3.41 10.16 -2.40
C ASP A 105 1.91 10.48 -2.42
N ALA A 106 1.16 9.92 -3.39
CA ALA A 106 -0.28 10.08 -3.46
C ALA A 106 -0.99 9.41 -2.29
N ALA A 107 -0.55 8.21 -1.89
CA ALA A 107 -1.12 7.48 -0.75
C ALA A 107 -1.04 8.27 0.55
N LYS A 108 0.05 9.02 0.78
CA LYS A 108 0.19 9.87 1.96
C LYS A 108 -0.90 10.94 2.08
N LYS A 109 -1.49 11.38 0.96
CA LYS A 109 -2.55 12.40 0.93
C LYS A 109 -3.95 11.81 1.11
N MET A 110 -4.06 10.49 1.15
CA MET A 110 -5.32 9.76 1.30
C MET A 110 -5.59 9.33 2.75
N VAL A 111 -4.68 9.66 3.67
CA VAL A 111 -4.69 9.36 5.10
C VAL A 111 -4.78 10.66 5.89
#